data_AF-A0A3B9FFZ2-F1
#
_entry.id   AF-A0A3B9FFZ2-F1
#
_cell.length_a   1.000
_cell.length_b   1.000
_cell.length_c   1.000
_cell.angle_alpha   90.00
_cell.angle_beta   90.00
_cell.angle_gamma   90.00
#
_symmetry.space_group_name_H-M   'P 1'
#
loop_
_entity.id
_entity.type
_entity.pdbx_description
1 polymer ?
#
loop_
_entity_poly.entity_id
_entity_poly.type
_entity_poly.pdbx_seq_one_letter_code
_entity_poly.pdbx_strand_id
1 'polypeptide(L)'
;LIHRIDVPFVGMLGQLHWGVVGALILAIFGGFVLSRTILGFQIKVMGDAPRAGRFAGFSPHLVTVGVMAIAGAAAGLAGMVEVSASMGQLQPNVSFGYGFTAIIVAFLARLNPVGVIFAGLIVALAELGGDHAQIALGMPKVVTGVFKGILLFMLLAGETFNRYHITLRRAAPVSGTQEQ
;
A
#
# COMPACT_ATOMS: atom_id res chain seq x y z
N LEU A 1 24.09 -16.77 -1.37
CA LEU A 1 23.86 -17.96 -0.53
C LEU A 1 22.48 -17.83 0.15
N ILE A 2 21.40 -17.84 -0.64
CA ILE A 2 20.02 -17.97 -0.16
C ILE A 2 19.44 -19.12 -0.97
N HIS A 3 18.97 -20.15 -0.26
CA HIS A 3 18.51 -21.42 -0.80
C HIS A 3 17.28 -21.17 -1.70
N ARG A 4 17.38 -21.50 -3.00
CA ARG A 4 16.23 -21.52 -3.90
C ARG A 4 15.32 -22.65 -3.44
N ILE A 5 14.05 -22.35 -3.22
CA ILE A 5 13.07 -23.40 -2.92
C ILE A 5 12.59 -23.94 -4.26
N ASP A 6 13.08 -25.11 -4.66
CA ASP A 6 12.47 -25.87 -5.75
C ASP A 6 11.20 -26.53 -5.22
N VAL A 7 10.06 -25.84 -5.34
CA VAL A 7 8.74 -26.41 -5.05
C VAL A 7 8.30 -27.28 -6.24
N PRO A 8 8.17 -28.60 -6.08
CA PRO A 8 8.01 -29.54 -7.20
C PRO A 8 6.63 -29.48 -7.89
N PHE A 9 5.70 -28.65 -7.41
CA PHE A 9 4.34 -28.53 -7.97
C PHE A 9 4.08 -27.21 -8.72
N VAL A 10 5.03 -26.27 -8.71
CA VAL A 10 4.91 -24.93 -9.33
C VAL A 10 6.05 -24.71 -10.35
N GLY A 11 6.31 -25.74 -11.17
CA GLY A 11 7.47 -25.88 -12.05
C GLY A 11 7.59 -24.93 -13.25
N MET A 12 7.00 -23.72 -13.21
CA MET A 12 7.19 -22.73 -14.28
C MET A 12 6.94 -21.26 -13.85
N LEU A 13 6.76 -20.97 -12.56
CA LEU A 13 6.54 -19.60 -12.05
C LEU A 13 7.73 -19.12 -11.22
N GLY A 14 8.77 -18.66 -11.91
CA GLY A 14 9.69 -17.64 -11.40
C GLY A 14 10.60 -18.01 -10.21
N GLN A 15 11.61 -17.17 -10.00
CA GLN A 15 12.60 -17.34 -8.94
C GLN A 15 11.97 -17.04 -7.57
N LEU A 16 11.27 -17.99 -6.97
CA LEU A 16 10.71 -17.82 -5.63
C LEU A 16 11.83 -17.79 -4.59
N HIS A 17 11.96 -16.65 -3.90
CA HIS A 17 12.97 -16.43 -2.87
C HIS A 17 12.35 -16.41 -1.47
N TRP A 18 13.19 -16.66 -0.46
CA TRP A 18 12.80 -16.66 0.96
C TRP A 18 12.16 -15.35 1.43
N GLY A 19 12.35 -14.27 0.67
CA GLY A 19 11.70 -12.98 0.88
C GLY A 19 10.18 -13.04 0.86
N VAL A 20 9.57 -13.93 0.07
CA VAL A 20 8.10 -14.10 0.04
C VAL A 20 7.58 -14.61 1.39
N VAL A 21 8.29 -15.57 2.00
CA VAL A 21 7.97 -16.09 3.33
C VAL A 21 8.13 -14.97 4.38
N GLY A 22 9.21 -14.20 4.30
CA GLY A 22 9.44 -13.04 5.17
C GLY A 22 8.33 -11.98 5.05
N ALA A 23 7.90 -11.65 3.83
CA ALA A 23 6.83 -10.70 3.57
C ALA A 23 5.49 -11.18 4.13
N LEU A 24 5.17 -12.48 3.99
CA LEU A 24 3.96 -13.08 4.54
C LEU A 24 3.95 -13.02 6.07
N ILE A 25 5.06 -13.40 6.71
CA ILE A 25 5.21 -13.32 8.16
C ILE A 25 5.06 -11.87 8.63
N LEU A 26 5.70 -10.91 7.96
CA LEU A 26 5.62 -9.50 8.32
C LEU A 26 4.19 -8.94 8.17
N ALA A 27 3.47 -9.32 7.11
CA ALA A 27 2.08 -8.92 6.90
C ALA A 27 1.14 -9.47 7.99
N ILE A 28 1.27 -10.76 8.32
CA ILE A 28 0.47 -11.41 9.38
C ILE A 28 0.81 -10.82 10.75
N PHE A 29 2.11 -10.67 11.05
CA PHE A 29 2.58 -10.07 12.31
C PHE A 29 2.10 -8.62 12.45
N GLY A 30 2.26 -7.81 11.41
CA GLY A 30 1.75 -6.44 11.38
C GLY A 30 0.23 -6.38 11.58
N GLY A 31 -0.51 -7.30 10.97
CA GLY A 31 -1.95 -7.43 11.19
C GLY A 31 -2.33 -7.83 12.61
N PHE A 32 -1.60 -8.75 13.22
CA PHE A 32 -1.80 -9.12 14.62
C PHE A 32 -1.50 -7.94 15.55
N VAL A 33 -0.37 -7.25 15.36
CA VAL A 33 0.01 -6.08 16.16
C VAL A 33 -1.05 -4.98 16.04
N LEU A 34 -1.48 -4.62 14.83
CA LEU A 34 -2.49 -3.57 14.63
C LEU A 34 -3.89 -3.94 15.17
N SER A 35 -4.23 -5.23 15.23
CA SER A 35 -5.56 -5.68 15.65
C SER A 35 -5.67 -6.02 17.14
N ARG A 36 -4.60 -6.54 17.75
CA ARG A 36 -4.65 -7.12 19.10
C ARG A 36 -3.80 -6.40 20.16
N THR A 37 -2.95 -5.42 19.79
CA THR A 37 -2.07 -4.75 20.76
C THR A 37 -2.48 -3.31 21.08
N ILE A 38 -2.05 -2.82 22.25
CA ILE A 38 -2.25 -1.42 22.67
C ILE A 38 -1.58 -0.44 21.70
N LEU A 39 -0.42 -0.78 21.16
CA LEU A 39 0.25 0.03 20.13
C LEU A 39 -0.64 0.19 18.89
N GLY A 40 -1.25 -0.89 18.42
CA GLY A 40 -2.20 -0.85 17.31
C GLY A 40 -3.42 0.04 17.58
N PHE A 41 -3.95 -0.01 18.82
CA PHE A 41 -5.05 0.85 19.25
C PHE A 41 -4.65 2.33 19.27
N GLN A 42 -3.47 2.65 19.83
CA GLN A 42 -2.94 4.02 19.84
C GLN A 42 -2.81 4.58 18.42
N ILE A 43 -2.27 3.79 17.49
CA ILE A 43 -2.10 4.21 16.08
C ILE A 43 -3.47 4.48 15.44
N LYS A 44 -4.46 3.60 15.61
CA LYS A 44 -5.81 3.77 15.04
C LYS A 44 -6.52 5.00 15.60
N VAL A 45 -6.54 5.15 16.93
CA VAL A 45 -7.20 6.29 17.58
C VAL A 45 -6.54 7.60 17.20
N MET A 46 -5.21 7.64 17.13
CA MET A 46 -4.47 8.83 16.69
C MET A 46 -4.73 9.18 15.22
N GLY A 47 -4.96 8.18 14.37
CA GLY A 47 -5.29 8.34 12.95
C GLY A 47 -6.73 8.81 12.70
N ASP A 48 -7.70 8.23 13.39
CA ASP A 48 -9.12 8.55 13.19
C ASP A 48 -9.55 9.83 13.93
N ALA A 49 -9.10 9.99 15.18
CA ALA A 49 -9.52 11.09 16.04
C ALA A 49 -8.35 11.58 16.92
N PRO A 50 -7.41 12.37 16.37
CA PRO A 50 -6.22 12.83 17.10
C PRO A 50 -6.55 13.65 18.35
N ARG A 51 -7.72 14.31 18.38
CA ARG A 51 -8.24 14.98 19.58
C ARG A 51 -8.55 13.98 20.69
N ALA A 52 -9.28 12.90 20.38
CA ALA A 52 -9.62 11.85 21.33
C ALA A 52 -8.37 11.12 21.87
N GLY A 53 -7.38 10.87 21.00
CA GLY A 53 -6.10 10.27 21.42
C GLY A 53 -5.33 11.13 22.43
N ARG A 54 -5.34 12.47 22.28
CA ARG A 54 -4.75 13.39 23.25
C ARG A 54 -5.49 13.39 24.58
N PHE A 55 -6.83 13.31 24.55
CA PHE A 55 -7.63 13.18 25.78
C PHE A 55 -7.39 11.85 26.51
N ALA A 56 -7.08 10.78 25.77
CA ALA A 56 -6.68 9.49 26.34
C ALA A 56 -5.24 9.47 26.88
N GLY A 57 -4.50 10.59 26.80
CA GLY A 57 -3.13 10.71 27.31
C GLY A 57 -2.05 10.19 26.35
N PHE A 58 -2.38 9.87 25.09
CA PHE A 58 -1.38 9.45 24.11
C PHE A 58 -0.62 10.66 23.55
N SER A 59 0.69 10.54 23.45
CA SER A 59 1.55 11.56 22.87
C SER A 59 1.58 11.42 21.33
N PRO A 60 1.04 12.39 20.57
CA PRO A 60 0.97 12.29 19.11
C PRO A 60 2.35 12.16 18.48
N HIS A 61 3.33 12.90 19.02
CA HIS A 61 4.67 12.95 18.49
C HIS A 61 5.39 11.59 18.58
N LEU A 62 5.29 10.89 19.72
CA LEU A 62 5.95 9.59 19.88
C LEU A 62 5.29 8.52 18.99
N VAL A 63 3.96 8.55 18.87
CA VAL A 63 3.25 7.61 17.98
C VAL A 63 3.67 7.84 16.52
N THR A 64 3.71 9.09 16.04
CA THR A 64 4.13 9.40 14.68
C THR A 64 5.58 8.98 14.40
N VAL A 65 6.52 9.33 15.28
CA VAL A 65 7.93 8.95 15.12
C VAL A 65 8.11 7.44 15.19
N GLY A 66 7.41 6.76 16.11
CA GLY A 66 7.46 5.30 16.23
C GLY A 66 6.94 4.60 14.97
N VAL A 67 5.81 5.05 14.42
CA VAL A 67 5.27 4.50 13.17
C VAL A 67 6.22 4.76 12.00
N MET A 68 6.79 5.95 11.89
CA MET A 68 7.75 6.29 10.83
C MET A 68 9.01 5.40 10.90
N ALA A 69 9.54 5.18 12.11
CA ALA A 69 10.70 4.32 12.32
C ALA A 69 10.40 2.86 11.93
N ILE A 70 9.25 2.32 12.34
CA ILE A 70 8.83 0.95 12.01
C ILE A 70 8.59 0.80 10.49
N ALA A 71 7.90 1.75 9.87
CA ALA A 71 7.64 1.73 8.42
C ALA A 71 8.94 1.84 7.62
N GLY A 72 9.85 2.71 8.02
CA GLY A 72 11.18 2.85 7.41
C GLY A 72 12.01 1.58 7.54
N ALA A 73 12.02 0.96 8.72
CA ALA A 73 12.69 -0.32 8.94
C ALA A 73 12.10 -1.44 8.06
N ALA A 74 10.77 -1.54 7.97
CA ALA A 74 10.10 -2.51 7.12
C ALA A 74 10.40 -2.30 5.62
N ALA A 75 10.37 -1.05 5.14
CA ALA A 75 10.71 -0.71 3.77
C ALA A 75 12.19 -1.00 3.45
N GLY A 76 13.10 -0.71 4.40
CA GLY A 76 14.52 -1.02 4.28
C GLY A 76 14.79 -2.52 4.22
N LEU A 77 14.13 -3.31 5.07
CA LEU A 77 14.21 -4.78 5.05
C LEU A 77 13.68 -5.35 3.72
N ALA A 78 12.57 -4.83 3.22
CA ALA A 78 12.02 -5.24 1.92
C ALA A 78 13.02 -4.96 0.79
N GLY A 79 13.63 -3.77 0.76
CA GLY A 79 14.66 -3.43 -0.21
C GLY A 79 15.90 -4.33 -0.11
N MET A 80 16.40 -4.58 1.11
CA MET A 80 17.54 -5.47 1.33
C MET A 80 17.26 -6.89 0.83
N VAL A 81 16.07 -7.41 1.10
CA VAL A 81 15.63 -8.73 0.62
C VAL A 81 15.59 -8.76 -0.91
N GLU A 82 15.04 -7.73 -1.56
CA GLU A 82 14.98 -7.65 -3.02
C GLU A 82 16.38 -7.65 -3.66
N VAL A 83 17.29 -6.80 -3.16
CA VAL A 83 18.67 -6.71 -3.71
C VAL A 83 19.44 -8.01 -3.49
N SER A 84 19.33 -8.60 -2.30
CA SER A 84 20.08 -9.81 -1.94
C SER A 84 19.53 -11.08 -2.59
N ALA A 85 18.23 -11.12 -2.91
CA ALA A 85 17.56 -12.30 -3.44
C ALA A 85 17.47 -12.34 -4.97
N SER A 86 17.15 -11.22 -5.63
CA SER A 86 16.87 -11.22 -7.07
C SER A 86 18.07 -10.77 -7.91
N MET A 87 18.80 -9.73 -7.48
CA MET A 87 19.76 -9.06 -8.35
C MET A 87 21.18 -9.62 -8.28
N GLY A 88 21.68 -10.09 -7.13
CA GLY A 88 23.03 -10.69 -6.99
C GLY A 88 24.23 -9.81 -7.41
N GLN A 89 23.96 -8.64 -7.97
CA GLN A 89 24.85 -7.61 -8.47
C GLN A 89 24.20 -6.24 -8.19
N LEU A 90 25.00 -5.25 -7.80
CA LEU A 90 24.51 -3.88 -7.61
C LEU A 90 24.29 -3.22 -8.97
N GLN A 91 23.09 -3.35 -9.54
CA GLN A 91 22.69 -2.53 -10.68
C GLN A 91 22.28 -1.12 -10.20
N PRO A 92 22.58 -0.04 -10.96
CA PRO A 92 22.21 1.33 -10.58
C PRO A 92 20.69 1.56 -10.39
N ASN A 93 19.84 0.68 -10.92
CA ASN A 93 18.40 0.92 -11.10
C ASN A 93 17.52 -0.08 -10.32
N VAL A 94 17.80 -0.25 -9.03
CA VAL A 94 17.22 -1.28 -8.15
C VAL A 94 15.70 -1.13 -7.89
N SER A 95 15.11 0.05 -8.08
CA SER A 95 13.72 0.31 -7.61
C SER A 95 12.95 1.34 -8.43
N PHE A 96 12.90 1.19 -9.76
CA PHE A 96 12.04 2.08 -10.56
C PHE A 96 10.56 1.69 -10.40
N GLY A 97 9.88 2.27 -9.39
CA GLY A 97 8.40 2.30 -9.33
C GLY A 97 7.70 1.32 -8.38
N TYR A 98 8.42 0.46 -7.64
CA TYR A 98 7.78 -0.44 -6.66
C TYR A 98 7.06 0.31 -5.53
N GLY A 99 7.59 1.45 -5.08
CA GLY A 99 6.92 2.30 -4.08
C GLY A 99 5.58 2.85 -4.57
N PHE A 100 5.51 3.28 -5.83
CA PHE A 100 4.26 3.77 -6.43
C PHE A 100 3.22 2.65 -6.54
N THR A 101 3.67 1.45 -6.90
CA THR A 101 2.83 0.24 -6.96
C THR A 101 2.34 -0.14 -5.56
N ALA A 102 3.16 -0.01 -4.52
CA ALA A 102 2.76 -0.28 -3.14
C ALA A 102 1.63 0.67 -2.66
N ILE A 103 1.59 1.91 -3.14
CA ILE A 103 0.47 2.84 -2.84
C ILE A 103 -0.83 2.27 -3.40
N ILE A 104 -0.84 1.85 -4.67
CA ILE A 104 -2.01 1.23 -5.32
C ILE A 104 -2.49 0.03 -4.51
N VAL A 105 -1.57 -0.87 -4.16
CA VAL A 105 -1.88 -2.08 -3.39
C VAL A 105 -2.48 -1.73 -2.02
N ALA A 106 -1.93 -0.74 -1.32
CA ALA A 106 -2.42 -0.33 0.00
C ALA A 106 -3.85 0.22 -0.04
N PHE A 107 -4.15 1.04 -1.05
CA PHE A 107 -5.51 1.57 -1.25
C PHE A 107 -6.48 0.48 -1.70
N LEU A 108 -6.07 -0.41 -2.60
CA LEU A 108 -6.89 -1.53 -3.07
C LEU A 108 -7.24 -2.47 -1.91
N ALA A 109 -6.30 -2.68 -0.98
CA ALA A 109 -6.50 -3.46 0.24
C ALA A 109 -7.30 -2.73 1.33
N ARG A 110 -7.74 -1.48 1.11
CA ARG A 110 -8.40 -0.63 2.12
C ARG A 110 -7.62 -0.53 3.43
N LEU A 111 -6.30 -0.44 3.34
CA LEU A 111 -5.37 -0.40 4.49
C LEU A 111 -5.46 -1.62 5.43
N ASN A 112 -6.01 -2.75 4.96
CA ASN A 112 -6.04 -3.99 5.73
C ASN A 112 -4.80 -4.84 5.42
N PRO A 113 -3.98 -5.21 6.43
CA PRO A 113 -2.74 -5.97 6.23
C PRO A 113 -2.94 -7.35 5.61
N VAL A 114 -4.07 -8.02 5.85
CA VAL A 114 -4.39 -9.29 5.18
C VAL A 114 -4.80 -9.03 3.72
N GLY A 115 -5.53 -7.94 3.49
CA GLY A 115 -5.93 -7.51 2.14
C GLY A 115 -4.73 -7.17 1.24
N VAL A 116 -3.63 -6.67 1.81
CA VAL A 116 -2.40 -6.31 1.08
C VAL A 116 -1.80 -7.51 0.35
N ILE A 117 -1.89 -8.72 0.92
CA ILE A 117 -1.36 -9.94 0.29
C ILE A 117 -2.11 -10.25 -1.01
N PHE A 118 -3.45 -10.25 -0.95
CA PHE A 118 -4.29 -10.54 -2.12
C PHE A 118 -4.25 -9.41 -3.15
N ALA A 119 -4.33 -8.16 -2.70
CA ALA A 119 -4.23 -6.99 -3.56
C ALA A 119 -2.86 -6.94 -4.26
N GLY A 120 -1.78 -7.23 -3.53
CA GLY A 120 -0.42 -7.28 -4.08
C GLY A 120 -0.29 -8.34 -5.15
N LEU A 121 -0.86 -9.53 -4.95
CA LEU A 121 -0.87 -10.59 -5.96
C LEU A 121 -1.60 -10.17 -7.24
N ILE A 122 -2.80 -9.59 -7.11
CA ILE A 122 -3.60 -9.14 -8.27
C ILE A 122 -2.84 -8.06 -9.05
N VAL A 123 -2.30 -7.05 -8.34
CA VAL A 123 -1.57 -5.95 -8.98
C VAL A 123 -0.27 -6.45 -9.61
N ALA A 124 0.45 -7.36 -8.96
CA ALA A 124 1.67 -7.96 -9.53
C ALA A 124 1.39 -8.77 -10.80
N LEU A 125 0.30 -9.55 -10.83
CA LEU A 125 -0.11 -10.28 -12.03
C LEU A 125 -0.50 -9.33 -13.17
N ALA A 126 -1.27 -8.28 -12.87
CA ALA A 126 -1.65 -7.27 -13.85
C ALA A 126 -0.43 -6.51 -14.40
N GLU A 127 0.53 -6.19 -13.54
CA GLU A 127 1.77 -5.52 -13.92
C GLU A 127 2.64 -6.41 -14.81
N LEU A 128 2.84 -7.67 -14.44
CA LEU A 128 3.62 -8.62 -15.24
C LEU A 128 2.99 -8.78 -16.64
N GLY A 129 1.67 -8.95 -16.70
CA GLY A 129 0.92 -9.03 -17.96
C GLY A 129 1.04 -7.75 -18.80
N GLY A 130 0.98 -6.58 -18.15
CA GLY A 130 1.15 -5.27 -18.79
C GLY A 130 2.56 -5.11 -19.38
N ASP A 131 3.59 -5.46 -18.62
CA ASP A 131 4.98 -5.40 -19.07
C ASP A 131 5.25 -6.38 -20.21
N HIS A 132 4.71 -7.60 -20.16
CA HIS A 132 4.81 -8.58 -21.24
C HIS A 132 4.12 -8.08 -22.52
N ALA A 133 2.92 -7.51 -22.41
CA ALA A 133 2.21 -6.92 -23.55
C ALA A 133 2.97 -5.72 -24.13
N GLN A 134 3.53 -4.87 -23.28
CA GLN A 134 4.32 -3.73 -23.69
C GLN A 134 5.59 -4.14 -24.45
N ILE A 135 6.29 -5.19 -23.97
CA ILE A 135 7.48 -5.75 -24.64
C ILE A 135 7.09 -6.35 -25.99
N ALA A 136 6.01 -7.12 -26.06
CA ALA A 136 5.54 -7.72 -27.31
C ALA A 136 5.17 -6.68 -28.37
N LEU A 137 4.65 -5.53 -27.96
CA LEU A 137 4.28 -4.42 -28.83
C LEU A 137 5.43 -3.44 -29.12
N GLY A 138 6.64 -3.69 -28.58
CA GLY A 138 7.81 -2.82 -28.77
C GLY A 138 7.67 -1.43 -28.14
N MET A 139 6.78 -1.26 -27.16
CA MET A 139 6.48 0.04 -26.55
C MET A 139 7.48 0.38 -25.42
N PRO A 140 7.76 1.67 -25.14
CA PRO A 140 8.65 2.09 -24.04
C PRO A 140 8.10 1.79 -22.64
N LYS A 141 8.97 1.46 -21.67
CA LYS A 141 8.62 1.15 -20.26
C LYS A 141 7.84 2.22 -19.50
N VAL A 142 7.86 3.45 -20.00
CA VAL A 142 7.09 4.57 -19.45
C VAL A 142 5.59 4.32 -19.55
N VAL A 143 5.16 3.54 -20.56
CA VAL A 143 3.75 3.22 -20.80
C VAL A 143 3.13 2.45 -19.64
N THR A 144 3.77 1.40 -19.11
CA THR A 144 3.28 0.72 -17.90
C THR A 144 3.14 1.69 -16.72
N GLY A 145 4.07 2.64 -16.56
CA GLY A 145 3.99 3.68 -15.53
C GLY A 145 2.74 4.55 -15.65
N VAL A 146 2.39 4.98 -16.87
CA VAL A 146 1.17 5.75 -17.13
C VAL A 146 -0.08 4.93 -16.80
N PHE A 147 -0.11 3.64 -17.16
CA PHE A 147 -1.21 2.74 -16.79
C PHE A 147 -1.39 2.63 -15.28
N LYS A 148 -0.29 2.47 -14.52
CA LYS A 148 -0.34 2.47 -13.05
C LYS A 148 -0.91 3.79 -12.51
N GLY A 149 -0.52 4.92 -13.10
CA GLY A 149 -1.04 6.24 -12.73
C GLY A 149 -2.54 6.38 -12.94
N ILE A 150 -3.03 5.97 -14.11
CA ILE A 150 -4.47 5.96 -14.43
C ILE A 150 -5.22 5.01 -13.50
N LEU A 151 -4.65 3.83 -13.22
CA LEU A 151 -5.25 2.86 -12.30
C LEU A 151 -5.37 3.41 -10.88
N LEU A 152 -4.31 4.05 -10.37
CA LEU A 152 -4.36 4.73 -9.07
C LEU A 152 -5.41 5.84 -9.07
N PHE A 153 -5.44 6.68 -10.12
CA PHE A 153 -6.40 7.77 -10.23
C PHE A 153 -7.85 7.25 -10.22
N MET A 154 -8.15 6.23 -11.01
CA MET A 154 -9.48 5.62 -11.07
C MET A 154 -9.87 4.99 -9.72
N LEU A 155 -8.92 4.34 -9.04
CA LEU A 155 -9.13 3.76 -7.72
C LEU A 155 -9.50 4.83 -6.68
N LEU A 156 -8.71 5.91 -6.63
CA LEU A 156 -8.96 7.04 -5.71
C LEU A 156 -10.26 7.78 -6.04
N ALA A 157 -10.55 7.98 -7.33
CA ALA A 157 -11.80 8.60 -7.77
C ALA A 157 -13.02 7.75 -7.36
N GLY A 158 -12.95 6.44 -7.56
CA GLY A 158 -14.00 5.50 -7.13
C GLY A 158 -14.17 5.46 -5.61
N GLU A 159 -13.08 5.43 -4.86
CA GLU A 159 -13.13 5.48 -3.39
C GLU A 159 -13.75 6.78 -2.89
N THR A 160 -13.33 7.92 -3.44
CA THR A 160 -13.86 9.24 -3.09
C THR A 160 -15.35 9.34 -3.41
N PHE A 161 -15.76 8.88 -4.59
CA PHE A 161 -17.15 8.86 -5.01
C PHE A 161 -18.02 7.99 -4.10
N ASN A 162 -17.53 6.83 -3.66
CA ASN A 162 -18.24 5.97 -2.73
C ASN A 162 -18.31 6.57 -1.30
N ARG A 163 -17.30 7.34 -0.89
CA ARG A 163 -17.22 7.90 0.48
C ARG A 163 -17.98 9.22 0.63
N TYR A 164 -18.11 10.00 -0.43
CA TYR A 164 -18.81 11.30 -0.41
C TYR A 164 -20.13 11.23 -1.17
N HIS A 165 -21.24 11.22 -0.44
CA HIS A 165 -22.55 11.52 -1.01
C HIS A 165 -22.63 13.03 -1.28
N ILE A 166 -22.83 13.40 -2.55
CA ILE A 166 -22.98 14.80 -2.96
C ILE A 166 -24.35 15.29 -2.49
N THR A 167 -24.40 15.88 -1.29
CA THR A 167 -25.59 16.58 -0.83
C THR A 167 -25.56 18.00 -1.38
N LEU A 168 -26.26 18.24 -2.50
CA LEU A 168 -26.53 19.60 -2.98
C LEU A 168 -27.44 20.31 -1.98
N ARG A 169 -26.83 21.05 -1.05
CA ARG A 169 -27.57 21.92 -0.14
C ARG A 169 -28.16 23.07 -0.94
N ARG A 170 -29.44 22.98 -1.30
CA ARG A 170 -30.20 24.11 -1.86
C ARG A 170 -30.08 25.30 -0.90
N ALA A 171 -29.65 26.45 -1.42
CA ALA A 171 -29.65 27.69 -0.66
C ALA A 171 -31.08 27.96 -0.16
N ALA A 172 -31.24 28.10 1.16
CA ALA A 172 -32.53 28.49 1.73
C ALA A 172 -32.86 29.91 1.26
N PRO A 173 -34.10 30.18 0.81
CA PRO A 173 -34.50 31.54 0.48
C PRO A 173 -34.36 32.40 1.73
N VAL A 174 -33.59 33.48 1.61
CA VAL A 174 -33.49 34.52 2.64
C VAL A 174 -34.87 35.16 2.74
N SER A 175 -35.67 34.75 3.73
CA SER A 175 -36.88 35.46 4.09
C SER A 175 -36.45 36.80 4.70
N GLY A 176 -36.57 37.87 3.92
CA GLY A 176 -36.44 39.22 4.42
C GLY A 176 -37.51 39.47 5.47
N THR A 177 -37.11 39.51 6.74
CA THR A 177 -37.87 40.20 7.78
C THR A 177 -37.68 41.70 7.52
N GLN A 178 -38.56 42.27 6.71
CA GLN A 178 -38.80 43.71 6.72
C GLN A 178 -39.55 43.97 8.04
N GLU A 179 -38.85 44.65 8.93
CA GLU A 179 -39.34 45.17 10.21
C GLU A 179 -40.53 46.11 10.02
N GLN A 180 -41.34 46.16 11.07
CA GLN A 180 -42.49 47.05 11.26
C GLN A 180 -42.05 48.50 11.47
#